data_AF-A0A920S9M3-F1
#
_entry.id   AF-A0A920S9M3-F1
#
_cell.length_a   1.000
_cell.length_b   1.000
_cell.length_c   1.000
_cell.angle_alpha   90.00
_cell.angle_beta   90.00
_cell.angle_gamma   90.00
#
_symmetry.space_group_name_H-M   'P 1'
#
loop_
_entity.id
_entity.type
_entity.pdbx_description
1 polymer ?
#
loop_
_entity_poly.entity_id
_entity_poly.type
_entity_poly.pdbx_seq_one_letter_code
_entity_poly.pdbx_strand_id
1 'polypeptide(L)'
;MFGLRPGHRLAVCVDVDPMAERDDSDMLPRVMVVSRVRYRYDTLGWRGDSHYHLFVVDIENSESYQITDGDWDDTAPVWSPDGSQIAFVSGRRDDRDFFALNEAYTVSATGENPN
;
A
#
# COMPACT_ATOMS: atom_id res chain seq x y z
N MET A 1 -1.06 12.85 2.67
CA MET A 1 -2.18 13.81 2.60
C MET A 1 -3.41 13.08 3.09
N PHE A 2 -4.00 13.50 4.21
CA PHE A 2 -5.14 12.80 4.82
C PHE A 2 -6.44 13.43 4.30
N GLY A 3 -7.26 12.67 3.57
CA GLY A 3 -8.61 13.09 3.19
C GLY A 3 -9.57 12.75 4.32
N LEU A 4 -9.97 13.75 5.13
CA LEU A 4 -10.96 13.57 6.19
C LEU A 4 -12.38 13.65 5.64
N ARG A 5 -13.29 12.84 6.20
CA ARG A 5 -14.71 12.77 5.86
C ARG A 5 -15.57 12.82 7.13
N PRO A 6 -16.84 13.25 7.07
CA PRO A 6 -17.80 13.01 8.14
C PRO A 6 -18.10 11.51 8.25
N GLY A 7 -17.97 10.95 9.46
CA GLY A 7 -18.01 9.50 9.69
C GLY A 7 -16.61 8.86 9.66
N HIS A 8 -15.74 9.33 10.57
CA HIS A 8 -14.59 8.68 11.24
C HIS A 8 -13.73 7.63 10.50
N ARG A 9 -13.72 7.58 9.16
CA ARG A 9 -12.85 6.69 8.39
C ARG A 9 -11.70 7.44 7.75
N LEU A 10 -10.50 6.87 7.85
CA LEU A 10 -9.28 7.37 7.21
C LEU A 10 -8.85 6.40 6.12
N ALA A 11 -8.45 6.92 4.96
CA ALA A 11 -7.67 6.16 4.00
C ALA A 11 -6.19 6.49 4.24
N VAL A 12 -5.38 5.46 4.47
CA VAL A 12 -3.95 5.60 4.75
C VAL A 12 -3.14 4.72 3.80
N CYS A 13 -1.91 5.15 3.55
CA CYS A 13 -0.93 4.47 2.72
C CYS A 13 0.08 3.80 3.66
N VAL A 14 0.26 2.50 3.55
CA VAL A 14 1.11 1.70 4.45
C VAL A 14 2.13 0.93 3.62
N ASP A 15 3.37 0.87 4.08
CA ASP A 15 4.41 0.02 3.47
C ASP A 15 4.22 -1.42 3.96
N VAL A 16 3.79 -2.31 3.07
CA VAL A 16 3.50 -3.71 3.39
C VAL A 16 4.68 -4.57 2.98
N ASP A 17 5.39 -5.11 3.97
CA ASP A 17 6.47 -6.07 3.75
C ASP A 17 5.90 -7.50 3.73
N PRO A 18 5.93 -8.19 2.57
CA PRO A 18 5.44 -9.57 2.46
C PRO A 18 6.28 -10.57 3.28
N MET A 19 7.42 -10.14 3.83
CA MET A 19 8.33 -10.94 4.65
C MET A 19 8.28 -10.58 6.15
N ALA A 20 7.39 -9.68 6.57
CA ALA A 20 7.32 -9.18 7.95
C ALA A 20 7.07 -10.26 9.04
N GLU A 21 6.39 -11.36 8.69
CA GLU A 21 6.11 -12.45 9.65
C GLU A 21 7.29 -13.42 9.86
N ARG A 22 8.43 -13.20 9.19
CA ARG A 22 9.58 -14.09 9.32
C ARG A 22 10.28 -13.86 10.66
N ASP A 23 10.56 -14.96 11.37
CA ASP A 23 11.29 -14.92 12.63
C ASP A 23 12.76 -14.51 12.40
N ASP A 24 13.11 -13.36 12.94
CA ASP A 24 14.46 -12.76 12.91
C ASP A 24 15.36 -13.29 14.05
N SER A 25 14.89 -14.22 14.88
CA SER A 25 15.67 -14.77 16.01
C SER A 25 16.88 -15.61 15.59
N ASP A 26 16.94 -16.05 14.32
CA ASP A 26 18.09 -16.73 13.74
C ASP A 26 19.17 -15.72 13.28
N MET A 27 20.05 -15.34 14.20
CA MET A 27 21.19 -14.43 13.97
C MET A 27 22.32 -15.02 13.11
N LEU A 28 21.99 -15.65 11.97
CA LEU A 28 22.97 -15.99 10.94
C LEU A 28 22.88 -14.95 9.81
N PRO A 29 24.02 -14.47 9.28
CA PRO A 29 23.98 -13.58 8.12
C PRO A 29 23.31 -14.32 6.94
N ARG A 30 22.14 -13.82 6.53
CA ARG A 30 21.37 -14.40 5.41
C ARG A 30 21.78 -13.73 4.10
N VAL A 31 21.94 -14.54 3.05
CA VAL A 31 22.04 -14.02 1.69
C VAL A 31 20.69 -13.40 1.32
N MET A 32 20.70 -12.13 0.94
CA MET A 32 19.51 -11.43 0.45
C MET A 32 19.54 -11.41 -1.08
N VAL A 33 18.50 -11.99 -1.70
CA VAL A 33 18.30 -11.89 -3.14
C VAL A 33 17.36 -10.72 -3.40
N VAL A 34 17.79 -9.80 -4.26
CA VAL A 34 17.02 -8.61 -4.65
C VAL A 34 16.68 -8.71 -6.13
N SER A 35 15.40 -8.64 -6.44
CA SER A 35 14.87 -8.63 -7.80
C SER A 35 14.44 -7.23 -8.27
N ARG A 36 14.38 -6.26 -7.36
CA ARG A 36 13.80 -4.94 -7.58
C ARG A 36 14.79 -3.80 -7.45
N VAL A 37 14.59 -2.74 -8.24
CA VAL A 37 15.46 -1.55 -8.19
C VAL A 37 15.23 -0.76 -6.90
N ARG A 38 13.98 -0.69 -6.43
CA ARG A 38 13.54 0.11 -5.26
C ARG A 38 13.60 -0.67 -3.94
N TYR A 39 14.56 -1.58 -3.81
CA TYR A 39 14.72 -2.44 -2.62
C TYR A 39 15.25 -1.73 -1.38
N ARG A 40 15.80 -0.51 -1.53
CA ARG A 40 16.33 0.31 -0.43
C ARG A 40 16.19 1.79 -0.78
N TYR A 41 15.81 2.60 0.21
CA TYR A 41 15.92 4.05 0.12
C TYR A 41 16.86 4.57 1.20
N ASP A 42 17.51 5.70 0.91
CA ASP A 42 18.45 6.31 1.86
C ASP A 42 17.79 6.70 3.18
N THR A 43 16.53 7.15 3.14
CA THR A 43 15.79 7.63 4.32
C THR A 43 14.98 6.54 5.02
N LEU A 44 14.55 5.50 4.31
CA LEU A 44 13.69 4.42 4.84
C LEU A 44 14.46 3.13 5.11
N GLY A 45 15.70 3.01 4.62
CA GLY A 45 16.48 1.80 4.75
C GLY A 45 15.99 0.70 3.81
N TRP A 46 16.15 -0.54 4.25
CA TRP A 46 15.78 -1.73 3.49
C TRP A 46 14.26 -1.81 3.33
N ARG A 47 13.80 -1.96 2.08
CA ARG A 47 12.41 -2.25 1.73
C ARG A 47 12.23 -3.64 1.14
N GLY A 48 13.27 -4.26 0.57
CA GLY A 48 13.13 -5.57 -0.06
C GLY A 48 12.04 -5.55 -1.14
N ASP A 49 11.04 -6.41 -0.97
CA ASP A 49 9.90 -6.54 -1.88
C ASP A 49 8.65 -5.79 -1.37
N SER A 50 8.77 -4.91 -0.37
CA SER A 50 7.65 -4.16 0.15
C SER A 50 7.01 -3.23 -0.88
N HIS A 51 5.71 -3.06 -0.75
CA HIS A 51 4.89 -2.20 -1.58
C HIS A 51 3.95 -1.34 -0.75
N TYR A 52 3.73 -0.12 -1.19
CA TYR A 52 2.71 0.72 -0.60
C TYR A 52 1.33 0.23 -0.98
N HIS A 53 0.49 0.00 0.03
CA HIS A 53 -0.91 -0.37 -0.16
C HIS A 53 -1.83 0.50 0.67
N LEU A 54 -3.09 0.54 0.26
CA LEU A 54 -4.11 1.35 0.91
C LEU A 54 -4.85 0.55 1.97
N PHE A 55 -5.06 1.19 3.11
CA PHE A 55 -5.86 0.69 4.20
C PHE A 55 -6.94 1.69 4.55
N VAL A 56 -8.08 1.19 5.00
CA VAL A 56 -9.11 2.00 5.65
C VAL A 56 -9.04 1.74 7.15
N VAL A 57 -9.02 2.82 7.92
CA VAL A 57 -9.08 2.79 9.39
C VAL A 57 -10.41 3.38 9.83
N ASP A 58 -11.19 2.60 10.55
CA ASP A 58 -12.37 3.04 11.27
C ASP A 58 -11.96 3.51 12.68
N ILE A 59 -12.06 4.82 12.94
CA ILE A 59 -11.63 5.41 14.21
C ILE A 59 -12.62 5.06 15.33
N GLU A 60 -13.91 4.87 15.04
CA GLU A 60 -14.91 4.58 16.07
C GLU A 60 -14.71 3.16 16.63
N ASN A 61 -14.49 2.20 15.75
CA ASN A 61 -14.33 0.79 16.11
C ASN A 61 -12.86 0.40 16.37
N SER A 62 -11.92 1.29 16.07
CA SER A 62 -10.47 1.00 16.09
C SER A 62 -10.08 -0.19 15.22
N GLU A 63 -10.80 -0.37 14.10
CA GLU A 63 -10.57 -1.44 13.14
C GLU A 63 -9.84 -0.90 11.92
N SER A 64 -9.00 -1.73 11.30
CA SER A 64 -8.33 -1.40 10.05
C SER A 64 -8.29 -2.59 9.11
N TYR A 65 -8.48 -2.36 7.83
CA TYR A 65 -8.41 -3.39 6.81
C TYR A 65 -7.73 -2.88 5.54
N GLN A 66 -7.00 -3.78 4.89
CA GLN A 66 -6.36 -3.54 3.61
C GLN A 66 -7.41 -3.56 2.50
N ILE A 67 -7.33 -2.61 1.57
CA ILE A 67 -8.29 -2.49 0.45
C ILE A 67 -7.62 -2.58 -0.93
N THR A 68 -6.29 -2.62 -0.98
CA THR A 68 -5.53 -2.89 -2.20
C THR A 68 -4.39 -3.86 -1.92
N ASP A 69 -4.04 -4.66 -2.91
CA ASP A 69 -2.93 -5.61 -2.86
C ASP A 69 -2.27 -5.73 -4.24
N GLY A 70 -1.16 -6.47 -4.30
CA GLY A 70 -0.37 -6.71 -5.51
C GLY A 70 1.10 -6.38 -5.36
N ASP A 71 1.86 -6.66 -6.43
CA ASP A 71 3.30 -6.40 -6.53
C ASP A 71 3.60 -5.01 -7.12
N TRP A 72 2.81 -4.01 -6.72
CA TRP A 72 2.92 -2.60 -7.12
C TRP A 72 2.55 -1.66 -5.99
N ASP A 73 2.98 -0.40 -6.11
CA ASP A 73 2.62 0.66 -5.17
C ASP A 73 1.26 1.29 -5.54
N ASP A 74 0.37 1.36 -4.55
CA ASP A 74 -0.90 2.08 -4.56
C ASP A 74 -0.83 3.28 -3.58
N THR A 75 -1.01 4.50 -4.08
CA THR A 75 -0.71 5.72 -3.33
C THR A 75 -1.72 6.85 -3.58
N ALA A 76 -1.60 7.93 -2.79
CA ALA A 76 -2.39 9.16 -2.92
C ALA A 76 -3.92 8.92 -2.91
N PRO A 77 -4.47 8.23 -1.89
CA PRO A 77 -5.91 7.96 -1.82
C PRO A 77 -6.71 9.24 -1.60
N VAL A 78 -7.84 9.36 -2.30
CA VAL A 78 -8.84 10.40 -2.11
C VAL A 78 -10.24 9.80 -2.10
N TRP A 79 -11.05 10.21 -1.13
CA TRP A 79 -12.42 9.72 -0.99
C TRP A 79 -13.35 10.37 -2.01
N SER A 80 -14.27 9.58 -2.55
CA SER A 80 -15.46 10.06 -3.25
C SER A 80 -16.34 10.95 -2.35
N PRO A 81 -17.19 11.86 -2.90
CA PRO A 81 -18.12 12.70 -2.15
C PRO A 81 -19.32 12.00 -1.48
N ASP A 82 -19.61 10.75 -1.82
CA ASP A 82 -20.54 9.86 -1.10
C ASP A 82 -19.84 8.83 -0.19
N GLY A 83 -18.58 8.47 -0.47
CA GLY A 83 -17.70 7.67 0.39
C GLY A 83 -17.82 6.19 0.17
N SER A 84 -18.46 5.82 -0.93
CA SER A 84 -18.52 4.46 -1.43
C SER A 84 -17.19 4.05 -2.06
N GLN A 85 -16.48 5.00 -2.68
CA GLN A 85 -15.26 4.75 -3.43
C GLN A 85 -14.06 5.57 -2.93
N ILE A 86 -12.86 5.04 -3.19
CA ILE A 86 -11.58 5.74 -3.05
C ILE A 86 -10.88 5.73 -4.41
N ALA A 87 -10.47 6.91 -4.90
CA ALA A 87 -9.60 7.03 -6.05
C ALA A 87 -8.13 7.10 -5.62
N PHE A 88 -7.22 6.52 -6.40
CA PHE A 88 -5.80 6.44 -6.07
C PHE A 88 -4.92 6.33 -7.33
N VAL A 89 -3.61 6.44 -7.13
CA VAL A 89 -2.59 6.36 -8.18
C VAL A 89 -1.83 5.05 -8.04
N SER A 90 -1.70 4.29 -9.13
CA SER A 90 -1.07 2.96 -9.15
C SER A 90 -0.15 2.76 -10.35
N GLY A 91 0.99 2.10 -10.12
CA GLY A 91 1.97 1.74 -11.15
C GLY A 91 1.92 0.25 -11.51
N ARG A 92 0.87 -0.21 -12.20
CA ARG A 92 0.62 -1.66 -12.41
C ARG A 92 1.38 -2.32 -13.56
N ARG A 93 2.18 -1.57 -14.31
CA ARG A 93 2.96 -2.09 -15.45
C ARG A 93 4.16 -2.93 -15.01
N ASP A 94 4.56 -3.90 -15.83
CA ASP A 94 5.74 -4.75 -15.57
C ASP A 94 7.07 -3.95 -15.52
N ASP A 95 7.12 -2.79 -16.16
CA ASP A 95 8.29 -1.90 -16.22
C ASP A 95 8.33 -0.83 -15.11
N ARG A 96 7.45 -0.94 -14.10
CA ARG A 96 7.26 0.01 -12.98
C ARG A 96 8.51 0.35 -12.17
N ASP A 97 9.46 -0.58 -12.10
CA ASP A 97 10.70 -0.40 -11.36
C ASP A 97 11.68 0.51 -12.11
N PHE A 98 11.55 0.61 -13.44
CA PHE A 98 12.38 1.45 -14.31
C PHE A 98 11.71 2.78 -14.66
N PHE A 99 10.38 2.79 -14.76
CA PHE A 99 9.62 3.98 -15.14
C PHE A 99 8.55 4.33 -14.10
N ALA A 100 8.50 5.59 -13.70
CA ALA A 100 7.47 6.12 -12.80
C ALA A 100 6.19 6.49 -13.56
N LEU A 101 5.60 5.51 -14.25
CA LEU A 101 4.33 5.66 -14.95
C LEU A 101 3.20 5.13 -14.08
N ASN A 102 2.26 6.01 -13.74
CA ASN A 102 1.11 5.67 -12.92
C ASN A 102 -0.19 6.00 -13.63
N GLU A 103 -1.23 5.26 -13.29
CA GLU A 103 -2.60 5.45 -13.77
C GLU A 103 -3.54 5.68 -12.58
N ALA A 104 -4.72 6.23 -12.85
CA ALA A 104 -5.75 6.45 -11.85
C ALA A 104 -6.67 5.24 -11.76
N TYR A 105 -6.91 4.78 -10.53
CA TYR A 105 -7.80 3.66 -10.22
C TYR A 105 -8.83 4.08 -9.18
N THR A 106 -9.90 3.29 -9.05
CA THR A 106 -10.87 3.40 -7.97
C THR A 106 -11.12 2.04 -7.35
N VAL A 107 -11.33 2.01 -6.03
CA VAL A 107 -11.71 0.81 -5.28
C VAL A 107 -12.86 1.13 -4.34
N SER A 108 -13.65 0.11 -3.99
CA SER A 108 -14.65 0.24 -2.93
C SER A 108 -13.97 0.58 -1.62
N ALA A 109 -14.58 1.49 -0.86
CA ALA A 109 -14.18 1.82 0.49
C ALA A 109 -14.26 0.64 1.46
N THR A 110 -15.05 -0.40 1.13
CA THR A 110 -15.15 -1.63 1.92
C THR A 110 -14.09 -2.67 1.54
N GLY A 111 -13.31 -2.44 0.49
CA GLY A 111 -12.38 -3.43 -0.07
C GLY A 111 -13.08 -4.54 -0.86
N GLU A 112 -14.41 -4.50 -1.00
CA GLU A 112 -15.13 -5.42 -1.88
C GLU A 112 -14.81 -5.07 -3.33
N ASN A 113 -14.18 -5.99 -4.04
CA ASN A 113 -13.89 -5.83 -5.46
C ASN A 113 -15.22 -5.75 -6.23
N PRO A 114 -15.45 -4.72 -7.08
CA PRO A 114 -16.50 -4.82 -8.08
C PRO A 114 -16.08 -5.93 -9.05
N ASN A 115 -16.85 -7.02 -9.08
CA ASN A 115 -16.68 -8.13 -10.02
C ASN A 115 -16.48 -7.67 -11.47
#